data_AF-A0A0K3B057-F1
#
_entry.id   AF-A0A0K3B057-F1
#
_cell.length_a   1.000
_cell.length_b   1.000
_cell.length_c   1.000
_cell.angle_alpha   90.00
_cell.angle_beta   90.00
_cell.angle_gamma   90.00
#
_symmetry.space_group_name_H-M   'P 1'
#
loop_
_entity.id
_entity.type
_entity.pdbx_description
1 polymer ?
#
loop_
_entity_poly.entity_id
_entity_poly.type
_entity_poly.pdbx_seq_one_letter_code
_entity_poly.pdbx_strand_id
1 'polypeptide(L)'
;MTEPVVVMNGLDFPTSLVFDPDGRVYVAESGLPFGGAAPGGRVRRLDHPDRDMESVVVVDDLAAPVTGLCWHDGSLFVSEGGAGRITRVDADGSRTTIVDGMPGPGNYHTNMAVVGPDGKLYFSQGAMSNLGVIGLDAYELGWLKRLPHAHDIPGIDITLSGVNITTVDPFSGTRTTTIDTGSFVPFGTATQAGQRIPATVPCTAAVLRCDLDGANLELVAWGLRNAFGLGFLPDGRLLAVDQGADDRGSRPIGNAPDLLFEVHEGGWYGWPDFVSGVPVTDPRFAPQRGPQPGFVLAQHETLPQPQRALVEFEPHVSATKFAAAASGHLVVALFGDETPMTAPPGHPEVGRGLAVVDPTDWSTRPLQGGPKLHRPIDVAFGPADGALYVIDFGRFEMSDDGVRAKAATGCLWRWDNWEGDK
;
A
#
# COMPACT_ATOMS: atom_id res chain seq x y z
N MET A 1 -17.35 -17.27 -24.01
CA MET A 1 -16.41 -16.89 -22.94
C MET A 1 -17.05 -17.33 -21.64
N THR A 2 -16.36 -18.13 -20.81
CA THR A 2 -16.87 -18.43 -19.47
C THR A 2 -16.85 -17.15 -18.65
N GLU A 3 -17.99 -16.84 -18.03
CA GLU A 3 -18.13 -15.70 -17.15
C GLU A 3 -17.26 -15.90 -15.89
N PRO A 4 -16.74 -14.83 -15.27
CA PRO A 4 -16.07 -14.92 -13.98
C PRO A 4 -16.95 -15.60 -12.93
N VAL A 5 -16.37 -16.52 -12.16
CA VAL A 5 -17.08 -17.27 -11.10
C VAL A 5 -16.48 -16.97 -9.74
N VAL A 6 -17.33 -16.92 -8.71
CA VAL A 6 -16.86 -16.80 -7.32
C VAL A 6 -16.44 -18.18 -6.83
N VAL A 7 -15.20 -18.29 -6.35
CA VAL A 7 -14.62 -19.56 -5.84
C VAL A 7 -14.40 -19.52 -4.32
N MET A 8 -14.41 -18.32 -3.72
CA MET A 8 -14.47 -18.15 -2.26
C MET A 8 -15.36 -16.94 -1.94
N ASN A 9 -16.26 -17.06 -0.98
CA ASN A 9 -17.15 -15.98 -0.56
C ASN A 9 -17.19 -15.86 0.98
N GLY A 10 -17.89 -14.84 1.45
CA GLY A 10 -18.04 -14.61 2.88
C GLY A 10 -16.73 -14.22 3.56
N LEU A 11 -15.82 -13.57 2.82
CA LEU A 11 -14.55 -13.09 3.36
C LEU A 11 -14.75 -11.72 4.02
N ASP A 12 -14.09 -11.55 5.16
CA ASP A 12 -14.02 -10.34 5.94
C ASP A 12 -12.81 -9.51 5.48
N PHE A 13 -13.07 -8.63 4.50
CA PHE A 13 -12.08 -7.67 4.01
C PHE A 13 -10.75 -8.33 3.60
N PRO A 14 -10.78 -9.28 2.63
CA PRO A 14 -9.60 -9.99 2.15
C PRO A 14 -8.63 -9.02 1.49
N THR A 15 -7.33 -9.17 1.76
CA THR A 15 -6.29 -8.22 1.30
C THR A 15 -5.27 -8.82 0.37
N SER A 16 -5.05 -10.14 0.43
CA SER A 16 -3.94 -10.77 -0.28
C SER A 16 -4.27 -12.19 -0.73
N LEU A 17 -3.79 -12.60 -1.90
CA LEU A 17 -3.77 -14.01 -2.32
C LEU A 17 -2.38 -14.45 -2.76
N VAL A 18 -2.11 -15.76 -2.62
CA VAL A 18 -0.96 -16.40 -3.24
C VAL A 18 -1.26 -17.87 -3.55
N PHE A 19 -0.58 -18.41 -4.55
CA PHE A 19 -0.62 -19.84 -4.88
C PHE A 19 0.63 -20.55 -4.35
N ASP A 20 0.46 -21.79 -3.89
CA ASP A 20 1.58 -22.73 -3.78
C ASP A 20 1.83 -23.45 -5.14
N PRO A 21 2.96 -24.17 -5.28
CA PRO A 21 3.26 -24.93 -6.50
C PRO A 21 2.26 -26.04 -6.84
N ASP A 22 1.46 -26.50 -5.87
CA ASP A 22 0.43 -27.53 -6.08
C ASP A 22 -0.89 -26.93 -6.60
N GLY A 23 -0.97 -25.60 -6.73
CA GLY A 23 -2.16 -24.88 -7.19
C GLY A 23 -3.18 -24.61 -6.09
N ARG A 24 -2.84 -24.80 -4.81
CA ARG A 24 -3.70 -24.37 -3.70
C ARG A 24 -3.60 -22.85 -3.56
N VAL A 25 -4.73 -22.19 -3.38
CA VAL A 25 -4.79 -20.75 -3.17
C VAL A 25 -4.96 -20.43 -1.69
N TYR A 26 -4.17 -19.48 -1.21
CA TYR A 26 -4.23 -18.94 0.13
C TYR A 26 -4.76 -17.51 0.05
N VAL A 27 -5.70 -17.15 0.91
CA VAL A 27 -6.33 -15.83 0.97
C VAL A 27 -6.22 -15.28 2.39
N ALA A 28 -5.63 -14.10 2.54
CA ALA A 28 -5.53 -13.39 3.80
C ALA A 28 -6.70 -12.42 3.99
N GLU A 29 -7.29 -12.41 5.18
CA GLU A 29 -8.29 -11.45 5.66
C GLU A 29 -7.65 -10.43 6.59
N SER A 30 -7.99 -9.15 6.42
CA SER A 30 -7.29 -8.04 7.08
C SER A 30 -7.29 -8.13 8.61
N GLY A 31 -8.34 -8.69 9.20
CA GLY A 31 -8.55 -8.68 10.65
C GLY A 31 -9.03 -7.34 11.21
N LEU A 32 -9.35 -6.37 10.34
CA LEU A 32 -9.95 -5.10 10.75
C LEU A 32 -11.43 -5.32 11.10
N PRO A 33 -11.91 -4.88 12.28
CA PRO A 33 -13.26 -5.18 12.77
C PRO A 33 -14.33 -4.26 12.16
N PHE A 34 -14.28 -4.02 10.85
CA PHE A 34 -15.26 -3.18 10.16
C PHE A 34 -16.58 -3.90 9.95
N GLY A 35 -17.70 -3.17 9.94
CA GLY A 35 -18.99 -3.71 9.51
C GLY A 35 -19.47 -4.98 10.24
N GLY A 36 -18.98 -5.23 11.47
CA GLY A 36 -19.28 -6.41 12.28
C GLY A 36 -18.31 -7.59 12.13
N ALA A 37 -17.21 -7.45 11.39
CA ALA A 37 -16.19 -8.48 11.28
C ALA A 37 -15.48 -8.72 12.61
N ALA A 38 -15.03 -9.96 12.84
CA ALA A 38 -14.22 -10.29 14.00
C ALA A 38 -12.83 -9.65 13.90
N PRO A 39 -12.25 -9.14 15.01
CA PRO A 39 -10.86 -8.70 15.02
C PRO A 39 -9.91 -9.89 14.89
N GLY A 40 -8.72 -9.64 14.34
CA GLY A 40 -7.67 -10.64 14.15
C GLY A 40 -7.64 -11.16 12.72
N GLY A 41 -6.50 -11.01 12.07
CA GLY A 41 -6.30 -11.47 10.70
C GLY A 41 -6.25 -12.99 10.65
N ARG A 42 -6.57 -13.55 9.48
CA ARG A 42 -6.50 -14.99 9.24
C ARG A 42 -6.13 -15.28 7.79
N VAL A 43 -5.58 -16.46 7.56
CA VAL A 43 -5.34 -16.99 6.21
C VAL A 43 -6.18 -18.25 6.03
N ARG A 44 -6.92 -18.30 4.93
CA ARG A 44 -7.71 -19.45 4.50
C ARG A 44 -7.07 -20.08 3.27
N ARG A 45 -7.13 -21.40 3.15
CA ARG A 45 -6.64 -22.15 2.00
C ARG A 45 -7.78 -22.86 1.30
N LEU A 46 -7.77 -22.84 -0.03
CA LEU A 46 -8.64 -23.62 -0.90
C LEU A 46 -7.79 -24.52 -1.79
N ASP A 47 -7.99 -25.83 -1.68
CA ASP A 47 -7.11 -26.83 -2.31
C ASP A 47 -7.42 -27.03 -3.81
N HIS A 48 -8.68 -26.84 -4.20
CA HIS A 48 -9.16 -27.05 -5.57
C HIS A 48 -10.04 -25.88 -6.02
N PRO A 49 -9.43 -24.70 -6.30
CA PRO A 49 -10.18 -23.49 -6.67
C PRO A 49 -10.95 -23.63 -7.98
N ASP A 50 -10.71 -24.69 -8.76
CA ASP A 50 -11.43 -25.01 -9.98
C ASP A 50 -12.68 -25.87 -9.79
N ARG A 51 -12.89 -26.46 -8.60
CA ARG A 51 -13.90 -27.50 -8.35
C ARG A 51 -14.70 -27.29 -7.07
N ASP A 52 -14.08 -26.72 -6.05
CA ASP A 52 -14.63 -26.63 -4.70
C ASP A 52 -14.55 -25.18 -4.18
N MET A 53 -15.40 -24.88 -3.21
CA MET A 53 -15.39 -23.64 -2.43
C MET A 53 -15.07 -23.88 -0.95
N GLU A 54 -14.94 -25.14 -0.51
CA GLU A 54 -14.55 -25.48 0.85
C GLU A 54 -13.11 -25.07 1.12
N SER A 55 -12.96 -24.18 2.10
CA SER A 55 -11.66 -23.67 2.53
C SER A 55 -11.44 -23.94 4.00
N VAL A 56 -10.18 -24.11 4.37
CA VAL A 56 -9.74 -24.35 5.74
C VAL A 56 -8.97 -23.15 6.25
N VAL A 57 -9.09 -22.85 7.55
CA VAL A 57 -8.25 -21.83 8.21
C VAL A 57 -6.87 -22.46 8.43
N VAL A 58 -5.83 -21.81 7.90
CA VAL A 58 -4.43 -22.23 8.07
C VAL A 58 -3.81 -21.56 9.30
N VAL A 59 -4.12 -20.29 9.50
CA VAL A 59 -3.66 -19.48 10.63
C VAL A 59 -4.68 -18.39 10.92
N ASP A 60 -4.85 -18.04 12.19
CA ASP A 60 -5.73 -16.99 12.70
C ASP A 60 -5.02 -16.14 13.77
N ASP A 61 -5.72 -15.19 14.39
CA ASP A 61 -5.15 -14.32 15.44
C ASP A 61 -3.85 -13.62 14.99
N LEU A 62 -3.81 -13.21 13.72
CA LEU A 62 -2.74 -12.37 13.19
C LEU A 62 -3.01 -10.91 13.55
N ALA A 63 -1.97 -10.11 13.78
CA ALA A 63 -2.19 -8.70 14.04
C ALA A 63 -2.71 -7.97 12.80
N ALA A 64 -3.72 -7.12 13.00
CA ALA A 64 -4.40 -6.40 11.93
C ALA A 64 -3.80 -4.99 11.70
N PRO A 65 -3.85 -4.47 10.46
CA PRO A 65 -4.25 -5.19 9.26
C PRO A 65 -3.17 -6.17 8.78
N VAL A 66 -3.60 -7.32 8.25
CA VAL A 66 -2.78 -8.15 7.36
C VAL A 66 -2.78 -7.52 5.97
N THR A 67 -1.60 -7.19 5.44
CA THR A 67 -1.43 -6.38 4.23
C THR A 67 -0.76 -7.14 3.08
N GLY A 68 -0.12 -8.27 3.37
CA GLY A 68 0.68 -9.02 2.40
C GLY A 68 0.71 -10.51 2.70
N LEU A 69 0.85 -11.31 1.63
CA LEU A 69 0.97 -12.76 1.69
C LEU A 69 1.91 -13.22 0.57
N CYS A 70 2.98 -13.91 0.93
CA CYS A 70 3.93 -14.49 -0.01
C CYS A 70 4.17 -15.96 0.33
N TRP A 71 4.21 -16.81 -0.69
CA TRP A 71 4.59 -18.21 -0.55
C TRP A 71 6.06 -18.37 -0.90
N HIS A 72 6.81 -19.06 -0.05
CA HIS A 72 8.20 -19.43 -0.34
C HIS A 72 8.60 -20.69 0.42
N ASP A 73 9.19 -21.66 -0.29
CA ASP A 73 9.77 -22.90 0.25
C ASP A 73 8.92 -23.65 1.29
N GLY A 74 7.61 -23.81 1.02
CA GLY A 74 6.70 -24.54 1.89
C GLY A 74 6.06 -23.71 3.01
N SER A 75 6.36 -22.41 3.07
CA SER A 75 5.89 -21.51 4.11
C SER A 75 5.23 -20.26 3.53
N LEU A 76 4.37 -19.64 4.34
CA LEU A 76 3.79 -18.34 4.07
C LEU A 76 4.56 -17.26 4.83
N PHE A 77 4.94 -16.18 4.18
CA PHE A 77 5.37 -14.93 4.80
C PHE A 77 4.17 -13.99 4.82
N VAL A 78 3.72 -13.64 6.03
CA VAL A 78 2.51 -12.85 6.28
C VAL A 78 2.91 -11.48 6.82
N SER A 79 2.53 -10.41 6.12
CA SER A 79 2.75 -9.05 6.59
C SER A 79 1.62 -8.65 7.55
N GLU A 80 1.91 -8.65 8.85
CA GLU A 80 1.06 -8.12 9.92
C GLU A 80 1.30 -6.61 10.04
N GLY A 81 0.89 -5.87 9.00
CA GLY A 81 1.29 -4.50 8.74
C GLY A 81 1.02 -3.52 9.88
N GLY A 82 -0.11 -3.65 10.58
CA GLY A 82 -0.44 -2.81 11.73
C GLY A 82 0.48 -2.98 12.94
N ALA A 83 1.09 -4.16 13.06
CA ALA A 83 2.05 -4.45 14.12
C ALA A 83 3.50 -4.15 13.70
N GLY A 84 3.74 -3.76 12.45
CA GLY A 84 5.10 -3.57 11.96
C GLY A 84 5.90 -4.88 11.90
N ARG A 85 5.23 -6.00 11.58
CA ARG A 85 5.78 -7.35 11.68
C ARG A 85 5.56 -8.17 10.42
N ILE A 86 6.52 -9.04 10.11
CA ILE A 86 6.37 -10.12 9.14
C ILE A 86 6.57 -11.46 9.84
N THR A 87 5.58 -12.35 9.72
CA THR A 87 5.55 -13.67 10.35
C THR A 87 5.65 -14.76 9.28
N ARG A 88 6.59 -15.69 9.42
CA ARG A 88 6.61 -16.93 8.66
C ARG A 88 5.67 -17.93 9.32
N VAL A 89 4.80 -18.54 8.54
CA VAL A 89 3.88 -19.60 8.93
C VAL A 89 4.24 -20.85 8.13
N ASP A 90 4.71 -21.87 8.83
CA ASP A 90 5.10 -23.14 8.22
C ASP A 90 3.87 -24.03 7.99
N ALA A 91 4.01 -25.08 7.18
CA ALA A 91 2.88 -25.94 6.78
C ALA A 91 2.17 -26.65 7.95
N ASP A 92 2.83 -26.79 9.10
CA ASP A 92 2.25 -27.33 10.35
C ASP A 92 1.50 -26.27 11.18
N GLY A 93 1.44 -25.03 10.71
CA GLY A 93 0.84 -23.89 11.39
C GLY A 93 1.76 -23.20 12.41
N SER A 94 3.02 -23.65 12.55
CA SER A 94 3.98 -23.01 13.44
C SER A 94 4.35 -21.61 12.92
N ARG A 95 4.59 -20.68 13.86
CA ARG A 95 4.81 -19.26 13.57
C ARG A 95 6.19 -18.82 14.02
N THR A 96 6.93 -18.16 13.14
CA THR A 96 8.22 -17.56 13.44
C THR A 96 8.19 -16.09 13.02
N THR A 97 8.44 -15.18 13.96
CA THR A 97 8.61 -13.75 13.63
C THR A 97 9.93 -13.56 12.88
N ILE A 98 9.86 -13.02 11.67
CA ILE A 98 11.02 -12.76 10.81
C ILE A 98 11.43 -11.29 10.91
N VAL A 99 10.46 -10.38 10.77
CA VAL A 99 10.69 -8.94 10.93
C VAL A 99 9.78 -8.44 12.04
N ASP A 100 10.30 -7.59 12.92
CA ASP A 100 9.53 -6.93 13.97
C ASP A 100 10.10 -5.54 14.24
N GLY A 101 9.37 -4.71 15.00
CA GLY A 101 9.83 -3.38 15.40
C GLY A 101 9.93 -2.38 14.25
N MET A 102 9.19 -2.61 13.15
CA MET A 102 9.07 -1.62 12.09
C MET A 102 8.35 -0.35 12.59
N PRO A 103 8.66 0.84 12.05
CA PRO A 103 8.03 2.08 12.48
C PRO A 103 6.51 2.04 12.33
N GLY A 104 5.81 2.45 13.38
CA GLY A 104 4.36 2.49 13.43
C GLY A 104 3.82 2.70 14.85
N PRO A 105 2.51 2.88 15.01
CA PRO A 105 1.51 3.04 13.95
C PRO A 105 1.53 4.45 13.32
N GLY A 106 1.02 4.58 12.10
CA GLY A 106 0.80 5.84 11.38
C GLY A 106 -0.21 5.68 10.24
N ASN A 107 -0.17 6.56 9.24
CA ASN A 107 -1.10 6.50 8.11
C ASN A 107 -1.00 5.19 7.32
N TYR A 108 0.22 4.68 7.14
CA TYR A 108 0.53 3.49 6.34
C TYR A 108 1.31 2.46 7.15
N HIS A 109 1.40 1.24 6.61
CA HIS A 109 1.83 0.05 7.32
C HIS A 109 3.10 -0.56 6.71
N THR A 110 3.63 -1.59 7.36
CA THR A 110 4.45 -2.59 6.64
C THR A 110 3.54 -3.31 5.65
N ASN A 111 3.88 -3.31 4.35
CA ASN A 111 3.02 -3.85 3.29
C ASN A 111 3.59 -5.17 2.72
N MET A 112 3.31 -5.45 1.44
CA MET A 112 3.65 -6.71 0.78
C MET A 112 5.14 -7.05 0.97
N ALA A 113 5.39 -8.31 1.37
CA ALA A 113 6.72 -8.90 1.39
C ALA A 113 6.83 -9.91 0.24
N VAL A 114 7.97 -9.97 -0.43
CA VAL A 114 8.25 -10.91 -1.53
C VAL A 114 9.67 -11.43 -1.40
N VAL A 115 9.90 -12.68 -1.77
CA VAL A 115 11.26 -13.24 -1.81
C VAL A 115 11.87 -13.00 -3.18
N GLY A 116 13.04 -12.36 -3.19
CA GLY A 116 13.79 -12.05 -4.41
C GLY A 116 14.58 -13.23 -4.95
N PRO A 117 15.07 -13.13 -6.20
CA PRO A 117 15.90 -14.17 -6.83
C PRO A 117 17.27 -14.36 -6.15
N ASP A 118 17.67 -13.41 -5.30
CA ASP A 118 18.85 -13.46 -4.43
C ASP A 118 18.60 -14.20 -3.11
N GLY A 119 17.38 -14.70 -2.87
CA GLY A 119 17.01 -15.39 -1.64
C GLY A 119 16.81 -14.45 -0.44
N LYS A 120 16.62 -13.15 -0.66
CA LYS A 120 16.29 -12.19 0.41
C LYS A 120 14.81 -11.86 0.44
N LEU A 121 14.31 -11.48 1.62
CA LEU A 121 12.95 -10.98 1.80
C LEU A 121 12.94 -9.47 1.56
N TYR A 122 12.22 -9.02 0.54
CA TYR A 122 11.98 -7.61 0.23
C TYR A 122 10.60 -7.21 0.72
N PHE A 123 10.47 -6.05 1.34
CA PHE A 123 9.18 -5.54 1.81
C PHE A 123 9.20 -4.03 1.90
N SER A 124 8.02 -3.41 1.89
CA SER A 124 7.89 -1.97 2.00
C SER A 124 7.36 -1.55 3.37
N GLN A 125 7.85 -0.39 3.81
CA GLN A 125 7.35 0.32 4.98
C GLN A 125 6.77 1.67 4.53
N GLY A 126 5.47 1.82 4.65
CA GLY A 126 4.77 3.05 4.31
C GLY A 126 5.12 4.22 5.24
N ALA A 127 4.83 5.43 4.77
CA ALA A 127 4.97 6.67 5.52
C ALA A 127 4.03 6.72 6.73
N MET A 128 4.41 7.52 7.72
CA MET A 128 3.53 7.84 8.84
C MET A 128 2.54 8.95 8.49
N SER A 129 2.86 9.78 7.50
CA SER A 129 2.05 10.94 7.12
C SER A 129 1.63 10.93 5.65
N ASN A 130 0.72 11.84 5.28
CA ASN A 130 0.32 12.03 3.89
C ASN A 130 1.49 12.56 3.03
N LEU A 131 2.19 13.59 3.52
CA LEU A 131 3.24 14.29 2.77
C LEU A 131 4.33 14.86 3.69
N GLY A 132 4.93 14.03 4.54
CA GLY A 132 6.09 14.37 5.38
C GLY A 132 5.80 15.18 6.64
N VAL A 133 4.55 15.57 6.89
CA VAL A 133 4.12 16.35 8.07
C VAL A 133 2.95 15.64 8.72
N ILE A 134 3.06 15.38 10.03
CA ILE A 134 1.96 14.78 10.80
C ILE A 134 0.82 15.78 10.89
N GLY A 135 -0.38 15.35 10.48
CA GLY A 135 -1.53 16.22 10.35
C GLY A 135 -2.79 15.71 11.06
N LEU A 136 -3.84 16.51 10.95
CA LEU A 136 -5.15 16.20 11.54
C LEU A 136 -5.86 15.03 10.86
N ASP A 137 -5.41 14.65 9.65
CA ASP A 137 -5.90 13.47 8.96
C ASP A 137 -5.72 12.19 9.80
N ALA A 138 -4.76 12.15 10.71
CA ALA A 138 -4.58 11.04 11.63
C ALA A 138 -5.81 10.77 12.53
N TYR A 139 -6.67 11.77 12.78
CA TYR A 139 -7.96 11.60 13.45
C TYR A 139 -9.07 11.12 12.52
N GLU A 140 -9.00 11.53 11.26
CA GLU A 140 -10.02 11.28 10.23
C GLU A 140 -9.87 9.88 9.63
N LEU A 141 -8.66 9.33 9.63
CA LEU A 141 -8.39 7.96 9.23
C LEU A 141 -9.08 6.98 10.19
N GLY A 142 -10.08 6.28 9.68
CA GLY A 142 -10.96 5.39 10.45
C GLY A 142 -10.22 4.27 11.21
N TRP A 143 -9.01 3.92 10.80
CA TRP A 143 -8.14 2.90 11.41
C TRP A 143 -7.10 3.45 12.39
N LEU A 144 -6.69 4.72 12.27
CA LEU A 144 -5.66 5.31 13.14
C LEU A 144 -6.29 6.02 14.33
N LYS A 145 -7.22 6.95 14.08
CA LYS A 145 -7.99 7.73 15.09
C LYS A 145 -7.15 8.25 16.26
N ARG A 146 -5.88 8.55 16.03
CA ARG A 146 -4.90 8.82 17.09
C ARG A 146 -3.94 9.92 16.68
N LEU A 147 -3.77 10.89 17.57
CA LEU A 147 -2.69 11.86 17.54
C LEU A 147 -2.20 12.09 18.98
N PRO A 148 -0.90 12.33 19.20
CA PRO A 148 0.19 12.05 18.26
C PRO A 148 0.35 10.54 18.03
N HIS A 149 0.82 10.17 16.83
CA HIS A 149 1.33 8.84 16.50
C HIS A 149 2.81 8.95 16.07
N ALA A 150 3.42 7.85 15.61
CA ALA A 150 4.81 7.87 15.15
C ALA A 150 5.00 8.87 13.99
N HIS A 151 6.18 9.45 13.84
CA HIS A 151 6.50 10.37 12.74
C HIS A 151 7.41 9.70 11.71
N ASP A 152 7.53 10.31 10.54
CA ASP A 152 8.37 9.78 9.48
C ASP A 152 9.86 9.79 9.86
N ILE A 153 10.55 8.73 9.44
CA ILE A 153 11.97 8.49 9.69
C ILE A 153 12.66 8.43 8.32
N PRO A 154 13.63 9.30 8.01
CA PRO A 154 14.23 9.33 6.69
C PRO A 154 15.20 8.16 6.48
N GLY A 155 15.25 7.64 5.26
CA GLY A 155 16.20 6.61 4.83
C GLY A 155 17.55 7.15 4.36
N ILE A 156 17.66 8.46 4.13
CA ILE A 156 18.91 9.16 3.83
C ILE A 156 19.03 10.40 4.72
N ASP A 157 20.25 10.91 4.91
CA ASP A 157 20.43 12.16 5.65
C ASP A 157 19.73 13.30 4.92
N ILE A 158 18.88 14.04 5.63
CA ILE A 158 18.13 15.16 5.07
C ILE A 158 18.42 16.45 5.82
N THR A 159 18.26 17.56 5.11
CA THR A 159 18.19 18.90 5.70
C THR A 159 16.80 19.44 5.46
N LEU A 160 16.17 20.00 6.50
CA LEU A 160 14.84 20.59 6.41
C LEU A 160 14.88 22.05 5.97
N SER A 161 13.85 22.48 5.24
CA SER A 161 13.66 23.87 4.82
C SER A 161 13.17 24.78 5.96
N GLY A 162 12.68 24.19 7.06
CA GLY A 162 12.06 24.92 8.17
C GLY A 162 10.61 25.34 7.91
N VAL A 163 9.98 24.79 6.86
CA VAL A 163 8.54 24.95 6.64
C VAL A 163 7.78 24.26 7.76
N ASN A 164 6.92 25.01 8.44
CA ASN A 164 6.00 24.52 9.46
C ASN A 164 4.56 24.79 9.04
N ILE A 165 3.67 23.86 9.34
CA ILE A 165 2.26 23.95 9.02
C ILE A 165 1.47 24.26 10.28
N THR A 166 0.74 25.37 10.25
CA THR A 166 -0.16 25.78 11.33
C THR A 166 -1.51 25.12 11.17
N THR A 167 -1.95 24.35 12.16
CA THR A 167 -3.28 23.71 12.20
C THR A 167 -3.99 23.98 13.51
N VAL A 168 -5.30 23.73 13.57
CA VAL A 168 -6.05 23.75 14.83
C VAL A 168 -5.45 22.72 15.78
N ASP A 169 -5.25 23.09 17.05
CA ASP A 169 -4.79 22.18 18.09
C ASP A 169 -5.97 21.36 18.65
N PRO A 170 -6.03 20.04 18.35
CA PRO A 170 -7.12 19.18 18.81
C PRO A 170 -7.09 18.91 20.32
N PHE A 171 -6.00 19.24 21.02
CA PHE A 171 -5.82 19.03 22.47
C PHE A 171 -6.13 20.27 23.30
N SER A 172 -6.22 21.44 22.68
CA SER A 172 -6.37 22.73 23.37
C SER A 172 -7.75 22.95 24.03
N GLY A 173 -8.74 22.11 23.72
CA GLY A 173 -10.12 22.27 24.19
C GLY A 173 -10.88 23.44 23.56
N THR A 174 -10.25 24.24 22.69
CA THR A 174 -10.90 25.34 21.95
C THR A 174 -10.65 25.19 20.45
N ARG A 175 -11.62 25.57 19.62
CA ARG A 175 -11.49 25.45 18.15
C ARG A 175 -10.60 26.53 17.51
N THR A 176 -10.02 27.42 18.31
CA THR A 176 -9.27 28.59 17.82
C THR A 176 -7.78 28.53 18.13
N THR A 177 -7.36 27.69 19.08
CA THR A 177 -5.93 27.52 19.35
C THR A 177 -5.29 26.80 18.18
N THR A 178 -4.14 27.29 17.74
CA THR A 178 -3.37 26.68 16.66
C THR A 178 -2.03 26.17 17.17
N ILE A 179 -1.48 25.22 16.43
CA ILE A 179 -0.19 24.62 16.71
C ILE A 179 0.57 24.40 15.40
N ASP A 180 1.88 24.61 15.45
CA ASP A 180 2.78 24.44 14.30
C ASP A 180 3.43 23.07 14.33
N THR A 181 3.45 22.39 13.19
CA THR A 181 4.12 21.10 13.00
C THR A 181 5.06 21.17 11.80
N GLY A 182 6.32 20.81 12.02
CA GLY A 182 7.32 20.66 10.97
C GLY A 182 7.36 19.26 10.37
N SER A 183 8.26 19.05 9.42
CA SER A 183 8.42 17.77 8.73
C SER A 183 9.34 16.81 9.50
N PHE A 184 9.07 15.50 9.44
CA PHE A 184 9.87 14.45 10.10
C PHE A 184 10.04 14.63 11.63
N VAL A 185 9.06 15.26 12.28
CA VAL A 185 9.02 15.45 13.74
C VAL A 185 7.63 15.14 14.29
N PRO A 186 7.49 14.88 15.60
CA PRO A 186 6.18 14.69 16.22
C PRO A 186 5.24 15.87 15.99
N PHE A 187 3.93 15.58 15.95
CA PHE A 187 2.90 16.62 15.88
C PHE A 187 3.10 17.68 16.97
N GLY A 188 2.94 18.95 16.58
CA GLY A 188 3.13 20.10 17.47
C GLY A 188 4.58 20.50 17.71
N THR A 189 5.53 19.90 16.99
CA THR A 189 6.94 20.28 17.04
C THR A 189 7.29 21.09 15.81
N ALA A 190 7.76 22.32 15.98
CA ALA A 190 8.29 23.13 14.90
C ALA A 190 9.74 22.76 14.56
N THR A 191 10.10 22.91 13.29
CA THR A 191 11.45 22.71 12.75
C THR A 191 12.06 24.02 12.30
N GLN A 192 13.38 24.04 12.08
CA GLN A 192 14.13 25.21 11.66
C GLN A 192 14.82 24.98 10.31
N ALA A 193 15.02 26.05 9.55
CA ALA A 193 15.76 25.99 8.29
C ALA A 193 17.20 25.51 8.55
N GLY A 194 17.65 24.53 7.78
CA GLY A 194 18.99 23.95 7.94
C GLY A 194 19.09 22.88 9.03
N GLN A 195 17.98 22.54 9.71
CA GLN A 195 17.94 21.43 10.66
C GLN A 195 18.25 20.11 9.93
N ARG A 196 19.26 19.39 10.40
CA ARG A 196 19.64 18.08 9.85
C ARG A 196 18.92 16.96 10.61
N ILE A 197 18.42 15.97 9.88
CA ILE A 197 17.89 14.74 10.45
C ILE A 197 18.68 13.58 9.82
N PRO A 198 19.39 12.77 10.63
CA PRO A 198 20.16 11.65 10.11
C PRO A 198 19.25 10.52 9.63
N ALA A 199 19.72 9.76 8.64
CA ALA A 199 19.11 8.51 8.21
C ALA A 199 19.06 7.49 9.35
N THR A 200 18.10 6.59 9.33
CA THR A 200 18.07 5.42 10.23
C THR A 200 17.47 4.21 9.51
N VAL A 201 17.84 2.99 9.93
CA VAL A 201 17.19 1.75 9.51
C VAL A 201 16.67 1.04 10.78
N PRO A 202 15.39 0.66 10.86
CA PRO A 202 14.36 0.86 9.83
C PRO A 202 13.95 2.34 9.66
N CYS A 203 13.49 2.68 8.46
CA CYS A 203 12.94 3.99 8.08
C CYS A 203 11.53 3.85 7.50
N THR A 204 10.87 4.99 7.28
CA THR A 204 9.54 5.06 6.64
C THR A 204 9.67 5.48 5.19
N ALA A 205 8.59 5.27 4.43
CA ALA A 205 8.52 5.56 3.00
C ALA A 205 9.63 4.85 2.20
N ALA A 206 9.81 3.55 2.45
CA ALA A 206 10.98 2.79 2.00
C ALA A 206 10.62 1.40 1.47
N VAL A 207 11.50 0.88 0.61
CA VAL A 207 11.65 -0.56 0.37
C VAL A 207 12.90 -1.03 1.10
N LEU A 208 12.74 -2.07 1.91
CA LEU A 208 13.77 -2.69 2.73
C LEU A 208 13.97 -4.15 2.30
N ARG A 209 15.11 -4.73 2.67
CA ARG A 209 15.31 -6.17 2.56
C ARG A 209 16.06 -6.73 3.77
N CYS A 210 15.87 -8.02 4.03
CA CYS A 210 16.61 -8.78 5.03
C CYS A 210 16.82 -10.22 4.54
N ASP A 211 17.60 -11.00 5.29
CA ASP A 211 17.68 -12.44 5.10
C ASP A 211 16.35 -13.11 5.53
N LEU A 212 16.10 -14.34 5.08
CA LEU A 212 14.83 -15.06 5.34
C LEU A 212 14.61 -15.40 6.83
N ASP A 213 15.62 -15.24 7.67
CA ASP A 213 15.54 -15.36 9.13
C ASP A 213 15.37 -14.01 9.84
N GLY A 214 15.34 -12.90 9.09
CA GLY A 214 15.20 -11.54 9.61
C GLY A 214 16.52 -10.80 9.81
N ALA A 215 17.66 -11.48 9.69
CA ALA A 215 18.97 -10.85 9.88
C ALA A 215 19.29 -9.86 8.74
N ASN A 216 20.28 -8.99 8.99
CA ASN A 216 20.84 -8.10 7.97
C ASN A 216 19.80 -7.19 7.29
N LEU A 217 18.91 -6.60 8.10
CA LEU A 217 17.96 -5.59 7.62
C LEU A 217 18.70 -4.39 7.05
N GLU A 218 18.39 -4.05 5.81
CA GLU A 218 19.01 -2.94 5.09
C GLU A 218 18.00 -2.19 4.19
N LEU A 219 18.35 -0.93 3.89
CA LEU A 219 17.59 -0.09 2.98
C LEU A 219 17.91 -0.46 1.53
N VAL A 220 16.86 -0.70 0.73
CA VAL A 220 16.98 -0.85 -0.72
C VAL A 220 16.77 0.50 -1.41
N ALA A 221 15.64 1.15 -1.11
CA ALA A 221 15.25 2.41 -1.73
C ALA A 221 14.40 3.27 -0.78
N TRP A 222 14.46 4.58 -0.93
CA TRP A 222 13.71 5.54 -0.10
C TRP A 222 12.85 6.49 -0.93
N GLY A 223 11.84 7.09 -0.31
CA GLY A 223 10.96 8.08 -0.94
C GLY A 223 9.78 7.48 -1.71
N LEU A 224 9.36 6.26 -1.39
CA LEU A 224 8.10 5.67 -1.87
C LEU A 224 7.05 5.82 -0.76
N ARG A 225 5.96 6.56 -0.98
CA ARG A 225 5.04 6.96 0.11
C ARG A 225 4.38 5.76 0.80
N ASN A 226 3.73 4.93 0.01
CA ASN A 226 2.99 3.75 0.42
C ASN A 226 3.07 2.71 -0.70
N ALA A 227 4.27 2.16 -0.91
CA ALA A 227 4.48 1.03 -1.81
C ALA A 227 3.65 -0.15 -1.28
N PHE A 228 2.44 -0.33 -1.78
CA PHE A 228 1.47 -1.27 -1.22
C PHE A 228 1.67 -2.67 -1.82
N GLY A 229 1.90 -2.72 -3.14
CA GLY A 229 2.27 -3.92 -3.87
C GLY A 229 3.75 -3.94 -4.21
N LEU A 230 4.38 -5.09 -4.05
CA LEU A 230 5.73 -5.41 -4.50
C LEU A 230 5.69 -6.72 -5.28
N GLY A 231 6.51 -6.84 -6.33
CA GLY A 231 6.64 -8.08 -7.08
C GLY A 231 7.86 -8.08 -7.99
N PHE A 232 8.50 -9.24 -8.11
CA PHE A 232 9.59 -9.45 -9.06
C PHE A 232 9.03 -9.89 -10.41
N LEU A 233 9.52 -9.30 -11.48
CA LEU A 233 9.35 -9.81 -12.83
C LEU A 233 10.26 -11.03 -13.07
N PRO A 234 9.95 -11.89 -14.05
CA PRO A 234 10.79 -13.05 -14.39
C PRO A 234 12.24 -12.69 -14.77
N ASP A 235 12.48 -11.46 -15.22
CA ASP A 235 13.82 -10.95 -15.56
C ASP A 235 14.61 -10.44 -14.33
N GLY A 236 14.03 -10.52 -13.12
CA GLY A 236 14.65 -10.13 -11.86
C GLY A 236 14.43 -8.66 -11.47
N ARG A 237 13.70 -7.87 -12.25
CA ARG A 237 13.34 -6.50 -11.86
C ARG A 237 12.31 -6.49 -10.75
N LEU A 238 12.55 -5.70 -9.71
CA LEU A 238 11.58 -5.45 -8.64
C LEU A 238 10.70 -4.27 -9.02
N LEU A 239 9.39 -4.46 -9.03
CA LEU A 239 8.43 -3.36 -9.21
C LEU A 239 7.70 -3.06 -7.90
N ALA A 240 7.31 -1.79 -7.75
CA ALA A 240 6.48 -1.30 -6.65
C ALA A 240 5.29 -0.50 -7.16
N VAL A 241 4.10 -0.81 -6.67
CA VAL A 241 2.92 0.03 -6.83
C VAL A 241 2.81 0.92 -5.60
N ASP A 242 3.03 2.22 -5.78
CA ASP A 242 3.07 3.25 -4.74
C ASP A 242 1.81 4.12 -4.80
N GLN A 243 1.04 4.14 -3.70
CA GLN A 243 -0.17 4.95 -3.64
C GLN A 243 0.15 6.44 -3.46
N GLY A 244 -0.41 7.25 -4.35
CA GLY A 244 -0.23 8.69 -4.44
C GLY A 244 -0.77 9.43 -3.22
N ALA A 245 -0.21 10.63 -3.00
CA ALA A 245 -0.63 11.50 -1.92
C ALA A 245 -1.98 12.17 -2.18
N ASP A 246 -2.70 12.51 -1.11
CA ASP A 246 -4.11 12.89 -1.20
C ASP A 246 -4.34 14.36 -0.86
N ASP A 247 -5.50 14.89 -1.28
CA ASP A 247 -5.97 16.23 -0.92
C ASP A 247 -6.62 16.17 0.46
N ARG A 248 -5.80 15.91 1.48
CA ARG A 248 -6.20 15.72 2.88
C ARG A 248 -5.08 16.06 3.86
N GLY A 249 -5.46 16.20 5.13
CA GLY A 249 -4.54 16.46 6.22
C GLY A 249 -3.98 17.87 6.22
N SER A 250 -2.90 18.06 6.98
CA SER A 250 -2.34 19.39 7.23
C SER A 250 -1.48 19.90 6.07
N ARG A 251 -0.85 19.00 5.30
CA ARG A 251 -0.11 19.33 4.08
C ARG A 251 -0.72 18.55 2.90
N PRO A 252 -1.89 19.01 2.37
CA PRO A 252 -2.57 18.33 1.28
C PRO A 252 -1.84 18.53 -0.05
N ILE A 253 -2.11 17.64 -1.01
CA ILE A 253 -1.66 17.74 -2.38
C ILE A 253 -2.78 17.29 -3.33
N GLY A 254 -3.04 18.06 -4.38
CA GLY A 254 -4.08 17.74 -5.35
C GLY A 254 -3.54 16.88 -6.48
N ASN A 255 -4.39 16.05 -7.09
CA ASN A 255 -4.12 15.34 -8.36
C ASN A 255 -2.80 14.54 -8.41
N ALA A 256 -2.30 14.05 -7.28
CA ALA A 256 -1.13 13.17 -7.31
C ALA A 256 -1.55 11.79 -7.83
N PRO A 257 -0.93 11.27 -8.90
CA PRO A 257 -1.21 9.93 -9.40
C PRO A 257 -0.73 8.85 -8.42
N ASP A 258 -1.32 7.66 -8.52
CA ASP A 258 -0.65 6.44 -8.05
C ASP A 258 0.43 6.04 -9.06
N LEU A 259 1.47 5.36 -8.61
CA LEU A 259 2.69 5.17 -9.39
C LEU A 259 3.08 3.69 -9.48
N LEU A 260 3.53 3.24 -10.66
CA LEU A 260 4.31 2.01 -10.79
C LEU A 260 5.77 2.37 -10.98
N PHE A 261 6.64 1.90 -10.10
CA PHE A 261 8.08 2.13 -10.17
C PHE A 261 8.84 0.84 -10.44
N GLU A 262 9.95 0.95 -11.19
CA GLU A 262 11.05 -0.02 -11.08
C GLU A 262 11.90 0.39 -9.87
N VAL A 263 12.12 -0.55 -8.94
CA VAL A 263 12.88 -0.33 -7.70
C VAL A 263 14.34 -0.66 -7.91
N HIS A 264 15.22 0.32 -7.65
CA HIS A 264 16.67 0.17 -7.74
C HIS A 264 17.32 0.41 -6.39
N GLU A 265 18.35 -0.38 -6.09
CA GLU A 265 19.18 -0.19 -4.89
C GLU A 265 19.82 1.21 -4.88
N GLY A 266 19.69 1.93 -3.77
CA GLY A 266 20.13 3.31 -3.60
C GLY A 266 19.22 4.36 -4.27
N GLY A 267 18.09 3.96 -4.86
CA GLY A 267 17.15 4.86 -5.51
C GLY A 267 16.41 5.77 -4.52
N TRP A 268 16.22 7.03 -4.91
CA TRP A 268 15.29 7.95 -4.24
C TRP A 268 14.10 8.25 -5.14
N TYR A 269 12.89 8.06 -4.63
CA TYR A 269 11.64 8.15 -5.39
C TYR A 269 10.89 9.46 -5.16
N GLY A 270 11.51 10.39 -4.41
CA GLY A 270 11.14 11.80 -4.40
C GLY A 270 10.20 12.23 -3.28
N TRP A 271 9.43 11.32 -2.67
CA TRP A 271 8.60 11.69 -1.52
C TRP A 271 9.47 12.26 -0.39
N PRO A 272 9.05 13.36 0.28
CA PRO A 272 7.74 14.01 0.21
C PRO A 272 7.68 15.28 -0.67
N ASP A 273 8.70 15.56 -1.48
CA ASP A 273 8.81 16.81 -2.25
C ASP A 273 8.65 16.65 -3.76
N PHE A 274 8.62 15.41 -4.26
CA PHE A 274 8.37 15.10 -5.65
C PHE A 274 7.37 13.95 -5.80
N VAL A 275 6.64 13.96 -6.90
CA VAL A 275 5.74 12.91 -7.36
C VAL A 275 6.16 12.56 -8.78
N SER A 276 6.64 11.34 -9.03
CA SER A 276 7.19 10.92 -10.33
C SER A 276 8.25 11.88 -10.89
N GLY A 277 9.15 12.37 -10.03
CA GLY A 277 10.19 13.34 -10.39
C GLY A 277 9.69 14.76 -10.69
N VAL A 278 8.39 15.04 -10.56
CA VAL A 278 7.81 16.38 -10.67
C VAL A 278 7.70 17.00 -9.28
N PRO A 279 8.18 18.23 -9.04
CA PRO A 279 8.13 18.84 -7.72
C PRO A 279 6.69 19.10 -7.30
N VAL A 280 6.39 18.91 -6.01
CA VAL A 280 5.07 19.17 -5.43
C VAL A 280 4.64 20.65 -5.55
N THR A 281 5.57 21.56 -5.84
CA THR A 281 5.30 22.98 -6.12
C THR A 281 4.71 23.24 -7.51
N ASP A 282 4.70 22.24 -8.41
CA ASP A 282 4.10 22.38 -9.74
C ASP A 282 2.59 22.68 -9.60
N PRO A 283 2.05 23.67 -10.34
CA PRO A 283 0.63 24.04 -10.26
C PRO A 283 -0.36 22.91 -10.52
N ARG A 284 0.05 21.82 -11.20
CA ARG A 284 -0.81 20.63 -11.38
C ARG A 284 -1.23 19.99 -10.07
N PHE A 285 -0.40 20.16 -9.03
CA PHE A 285 -0.59 19.57 -7.72
C PHE A 285 -1.29 20.49 -6.72
N ALA A 286 -1.86 21.60 -7.20
CA ALA A 286 -2.63 22.52 -6.37
C ALA A 286 -3.83 21.80 -5.72
N PRO A 287 -3.88 21.69 -4.37
CA PRO A 287 -5.01 21.09 -3.68
C PRO A 287 -6.21 22.06 -3.59
N GLN A 288 -7.40 21.52 -3.38
CA GLN A 288 -8.59 22.30 -3.03
C GLN A 288 -8.71 22.51 -1.51
N ARG A 289 -8.20 21.58 -0.69
CA ARG A 289 -8.33 21.64 0.79
C ARG A 289 -7.19 22.38 1.48
N GLY A 290 -6.28 23.01 0.74
CA GLY A 290 -5.18 23.76 1.33
C GLY A 290 -4.42 24.61 0.31
N PRO A 291 -3.32 25.24 0.74
CA PRO A 291 -2.43 25.95 -0.17
C PRO A 291 -1.59 24.97 -1.00
N GLN A 292 -1.00 25.48 -2.08
CA GLN A 292 0.05 24.75 -2.82
C GLN A 292 1.15 24.28 -1.85
N PRO A 293 1.53 22.99 -1.85
CA PRO A 293 2.63 22.53 -1.01
C PRO A 293 3.97 23.11 -1.48
N GLY A 294 4.71 23.71 -0.55
CA GLY A 294 6.12 24.09 -0.71
C GLY A 294 7.05 22.96 -0.28
N PHE A 295 8.34 23.01 -0.65
CA PHE A 295 9.32 22.00 -0.23
C PHE A 295 9.56 21.98 1.28
N VAL A 296 9.59 20.78 1.86
CA VAL A 296 9.93 20.56 3.28
C VAL A 296 11.38 20.12 3.46
N LEU A 297 12.00 19.57 2.42
CA LEU A 297 13.43 19.34 2.35
C LEU A 297 14.14 20.58 1.79
N ALA A 298 15.43 20.69 2.09
CA ALA A 298 16.34 21.69 1.56
C ALA A 298 17.55 21.00 0.94
N GLN A 299 18.34 21.77 0.19
CA GLN A 299 19.56 21.29 -0.47
C GLN A 299 19.27 20.11 -1.42
N HIS A 300 18.21 20.18 -2.22
CA HIS A 300 17.83 19.12 -3.16
C HIS A 300 18.95 18.78 -4.16
N GLU A 301 19.87 19.71 -4.43
CA GLU A 301 21.08 19.47 -5.21
C GLU A 301 22.06 18.46 -4.58
N THR A 302 21.93 18.20 -3.28
CA THR A 302 22.71 17.20 -2.54
C THR A 302 22.00 15.85 -2.40
N LEU A 303 20.70 15.80 -2.70
CA LEU A 303 19.93 14.57 -2.69
C LEU A 303 20.14 13.80 -4.02
N PRO A 304 19.93 12.48 -4.04
CA PRO A 304 19.85 11.74 -5.31
C PRO A 304 18.79 12.37 -6.22
N GLN A 305 18.87 12.10 -7.52
CA GLN A 305 17.80 12.54 -8.44
C GLN A 305 16.53 11.72 -8.19
N PRO A 306 15.34 12.35 -8.08
CA PRO A 306 14.11 11.60 -7.88
C PRO A 306 13.78 10.77 -9.12
N GLN A 307 13.57 9.47 -8.92
CA GLN A 307 13.21 8.54 -9.98
C GLN A 307 11.80 8.84 -10.54
N ARG A 308 11.61 8.56 -11.83
CA ARG A 308 10.31 8.68 -12.50
C ARG A 308 9.58 7.36 -12.50
N ALA A 309 8.25 7.42 -12.44
CA ALA A 309 7.44 6.23 -12.55
C ALA A 309 7.47 5.69 -13.97
N LEU A 310 7.34 4.37 -14.08
CA LEU A 310 7.06 3.69 -15.34
C LEU A 310 5.63 4.00 -15.79
N VAL A 311 4.70 4.04 -14.84
CA VAL A 311 3.28 4.34 -15.06
C VAL A 311 2.81 5.35 -14.02
N GLU A 312 2.04 6.34 -14.47
CA GLU A 312 1.21 7.20 -13.63
C GLU A 312 -0.25 6.81 -13.84
N PHE A 313 -0.89 6.23 -12.82
CA PHE A 313 -2.32 5.94 -12.85
C PHE A 313 -3.13 7.20 -12.56
N GLU A 314 -4.42 7.20 -12.91
CA GLU A 314 -5.31 8.32 -12.58
C GLU A 314 -5.33 8.59 -11.06
N PRO A 315 -5.33 9.85 -10.59
CA PRO A 315 -5.40 10.15 -9.16
C PRO A 315 -6.57 9.46 -8.45
N HIS A 316 -6.32 9.02 -7.22
CA HIS A 316 -7.30 8.39 -6.32
C HIS A 316 -7.85 7.02 -6.77
N VAL A 317 -7.34 6.39 -7.83
CA VAL A 317 -7.76 5.02 -8.19
C VAL A 317 -7.31 3.97 -7.18
N SER A 318 -6.38 4.32 -6.28
CA SER A 318 -5.82 3.46 -5.25
C SER A 318 -5.27 2.17 -5.87
N ALA A 319 -4.27 2.31 -6.73
CA ALA A 319 -3.53 1.18 -7.27
C ALA A 319 -2.88 0.40 -6.12
N THR A 320 -3.07 -0.91 -6.07
CA THR A 320 -2.68 -1.74 -4.93
C THR A 320 -1.64 -2.77 -5.32
N LYS A 321 -2.07 -3.94 -5.79
CA LYS A 321 -1.18 -5.06 -6.12
C LYS A 321 -1.34 -5.48 -7.56
N PHE A 322 -0.35 -6.23 -8.04
CA PHE A 322 -0.29 -6.65 -9.42
C PHE A 322 0.25 -8.08 -9.54
N ALA A 323 -0.05 -8.71 -10.67
CA ALA A 323 0.56 -9.97 -11.08
C ALA A 323 0.96 -9.92 -12.55
N ALA A 324 2.04 -10.60 -12.89
CA ALA A 324 2.48 -10.75 -14.28
C ALA A 324 1.83 -11.99 -14.92
N ALA A 325 1.23 -11.81 -16.08
CA ALA A 325 0.72 -12.90 -16.90
C ALA A 325 1.86 -13.61 -17.64
N ALA A 326 1.58 -14.79 -18.20
CA ALA A 326 2.55 -15.53 -19.01
C ALA A 326 3.00 -14.77 -20.27
N SER A 327 2.16 -13.86 -20.77
CA SER A 327 2.49 -12.93 -21.88
C SER A 327 3.51 -11.85 -21.49
N GLY A 328 3.70 -11.60 -20.19
CA GLY A 328 4.47 -10.49 -19.65
C GLY A 328 3.63 -9.28 -19.26
N HIS A 329 2.38 -9.16 -19.73
CA HIS A 329 1.48 -8.09 -19.28
C HIS A 329 1.27 -8.13 -17.77
N LEU A 330 1.21 -6.96 -17.14
CA LEU A 330 0.85 -6.86 -15.73
C LEU A 330 -0.64 -6.57 -15.60
N VAL A 331 -1.32 -7.25 -14.68
CA VAL A 331 -2.67 -6.88 -14.25
C VAL A 331 -2.55 -6.22 -12.88
N VAL A 332 -3.11 -5.02 -12.72
CA VAL A 332 -3.04 -4.21 -11.50
C VAL A 332 -4.44 -4.02 -10.94
N ALA A 333 -4.62 -4.25 -9.64
CA ALA A 333 -5.86 -3.99 -8.93
C ALA A 333 -5.98 -2.51 -8.54
N LEU A 334 -7.10 -1.89 -8.90
CA LEU A 334 -7.44 -0.50 -8.58
C LEU A 334 -8.57 -0.50 -7.54
N PHE A 335 -8.21 -0.31 -6.28
CA PHE A 335 -9.13 -0.42 -5.14
C PHE A 335 -10.26 0.60 -5.16
N GLY A 336 -10.00 1.73 -5.81
CA GLY A 336 -10.95 2.79 -6.06
C GLY A 336 -10.87 3.93 -5.08
N ASP A 337 -11.62 4.96 -5.43
CA ASP A 337 -11.69 6.21 -4.70
C ASP A 337 -12.22 6.00 -3.29
N GLU A 338 -11.54 6.53 -2.28
CA GLU A 338 -11.98 6.52 -0.89
C GLU A 338 -12.57 7.89 -0.52
N THR A 339 -13.39 8.43 -1.43
CA THR A 339 -14.04 9.73 -1.24
C THR A 339 -15.09 9.66 -0.13
N PRO A 340 -15.24 10.71 0.70
CA PRO A 340 -14.60 12.02 0.62
C PRO A 340 -13.27 12.12 1.40
N MET A 341 -12.68 11.03 1.87
CA MET A 341 -11.45 11.09 2.66
C MET A 341 -10.26 11.53 1.79
N THR A 342 -10.09 10.94 0.62
CA THR A 342 -8.92 11.13 -0.25
C THR A 342 -9.01 12.33 -1.20
N ALA A 343 -10.24 12.73 -1.57
CA ALA A 343 -10.46 13.83 -2.51
C ALA A 343 -11.60 14.76 -2.07
N PRO A 344 -11.67 16.00 -2.60
CA PRO A 344 -12.73 16.96 -2.30
C PRO A 344 -14.14 16.46 -2.65
N PRO A 345 -15.20 16.98 -1.99
CA PRO A 345 -16.58 16.63 -2.35
C PRO A 345 -16.87 16.85 -3.83
N GLY A 346 -17.54 15.88 -4.47
CA GLY A 346 -17.89 15.92 -5.89
C GLY A 346 -16.83 15.35 -6.84
N HIS A 347 -15.73 14.79 -6.31
CA HIS A 347 -14.82 13.97 -7.10
C HIS A 347 -15.55 12.76 -7.72
N PRO A 348 -15.28 12.39 -8.98
CA PRO A 348 -15.88 11.22 -9.61
C PRO A 348 -15.50 9.92 -8.90
N GLU A 349 -16.36 8.91 -9.03
CA GLU A 349 -16.01 7.53 -8.69
C GLU A 349 -14.97 7.04 -9.71
N VAL A 350 -13.82 6.60 -9.24
CA VAL A 350 -12.69 6.14 -10.07
C VAL A 350 -12.07 4.87 -9.49
N GLY A 351 -11.32 4.14 -10.32
CA GLY A 351 -10.77 2.82 -9.98
C GLY A 351 -11.86 1.74 -9.94
N ARG A 352 -11.93 0.94 -8.86
CA ARG A 352 -12.90 -0.15 -8.65
C ARG A 352 -12.87 -1.18 -9.79
N GLY A 353 -11.68 -1.49 -10.27
CA GLY A 353 -11.48 -2.32 -11.44
C GLY A 353 -10.04 -2.79 -11.58
N LEU A 354 -9.71 -3.26 -12.78
CA LEU A 354 -8.38 -3.78 -13.09
C LEU A 354 -7.79 -3.00 -14.28
N ALA A 355 -6.50 -2.75 -14.23
CA ALA A 355 -5.74 -2.21 -15.36
C ALA A 355 -4.77 -3.27 -15.89
N VAL A 356 -4.56 -3.27 -17.21
CA VAL A 356 -3.47 -3.99 -17.87
C VAL A 356 -2.36 -2.98 -18.16
N VAL A 357 -1.12 -3.34 -17.83
CA VAL A 357 0.09 -2.58 -18.17
C VAL A 357 0.93 -3.40 -19.15
N ASP A 358 1.28 -2.80 -20.28
CA ASP A 358 2.21 -3.38 -21.24
C ASP A 358 3.65 -3.04 -20.82
N PRO A 359 4.50 -4.02 -20.44
CA PRO A 359 5.86 -3.73 -19.99
C PRO A 359 6.81 -3.29 -21.12
N THR A 360 6.38 -3.34 -22.39
CA THR A 360 7.21 -2.94 -23.54
C THR A 360 7.26 -1.42 -23.71
N ASP A 361 6.14 -0.73 -23.44
CA ASP A 361 6.01 0.72 -23.57
C ASP A 361 5.39 1.41 -22.33
N TRP A 362 5.03 0.64 -21.31
CA TRP A 362 4.37 1.06 -20.08
C TRP A 362 3.00 1.73 -20.30
N SER A 363 2.36 1.45 -21.42
CA SER A 363 0.99 1.89 -21.66
C SER A 363 0.00 1.14 -20.76
N THR A 364 -1.10 1.81 -20.43
CA THR A 364 -2.16 1.24 -19.59
C THR A 364 -3.48 1.21 -20.31
N ARG A 365 -4.26 0.15 -20.08
CA ARG A 365 -5.67 0.08 -20.49
C ARG A 365 -6.53 -0.56 -19.40
N PRO A 366 -7.80 -0.16 -19.24
CA PRO A 366 -8.72 -0.90 -18.38
C PRO A 366 -8.93 -2.35 -18.89
N LEU A 367 -9.00 -3.31 -17.97
CA LEU A 367 -9.37 -4.69 -18.29
C LEU A 367 -10.90 -4.82 -18.30
N GLN A 368 -11.47 -4.99 -19.49
CA GLN A 368 -12.92 -5.01 -19.73
C GLN A 368 -13.52 -6.41 -19.65
N GLY A 369 -14.81 -6.52 -19.33
CA GLY A 369 -15.56 -7.79 -19.36
C GLY A 369 -15.37 -8.69 -18.13
N GLY A 370 -14.70 -8.19 -17.10
CA GLY A 370 -14.45 -8.90 -15.84
C GLY A 370 -15.65 -8.91 -14.87
N PRO A 371 -15.44 -9.45 -13.65
CA PRO A 371 -16.47 -9.46 -12.62
C PRO A 371 -16.87 -8.02 -12.23
N LYS A 372 -18.09 -7.87 -11.71
CA LYS A 372 -18.49 -6.61 -11.07
C LYS A 372 -17.85 -6.54 -9.69
N LEU A 373 -16.86 -5.69 -9.56
CA LEU A 373 -16.04 -5.56 -8.35
C LEU A 373 -16.56 -4.39 -7.51
N HIS A 374 -16.47 -4.52 -6.19
CA HIS A 374 -16.66 -3.42 -5.26
C HIS A 374 -15.35 -2.65 -5.08
N ARG A 375 -14.30 -3.34 -4.62
CA ARG A 375 -12.97 -2.81 -4.36
C ARG A 375 -11.91 -3.90 -4.55
N PRO A 376 -11.44 -4.14 -5.79
CA PRO A 376 -10.40 -5.15 -6.02
C PRO A 376 -9.08 -4.69 -5.40
N ILE A 377 -8.38 -5.59 -4.71
CA ILE A 377 -7.17 -5.22 -3.94
C ILE A 377 -5.96 -6.09 -4.26
N ASP A 378 -6.18 -7.27 -4.85
CA ASP A 378 -5.10 -8.17 -5.23
C ASP A 378 -5.51 -9.08 -6.39
N VAL A 379 -4.52 -9.52 -7.16
CA VAL A 379 -4.67 -10.42 -8.29
C VAL A 379 -3.56 -11.46 -8.34
N ALA A 380 -3.85 -12.65 -8.84
CA ALA A 380 -2.84 -13.66 -9.14
C ALA A 380 -3.28 -14.55 -10.31
N PHE A 381 -2.33 -15.23 -10.93
CA PHE A 381 -2.62 -16.21 -11.97
C PHE A 381 -2.51 -17.62 -11.43
N GLY A 382 -3.49 -18.47 -11.76
CA GLY A 382 -3.45 -19.89 -11.48
C GLY A 382 -2.24 -20.54 -12.17
N PRO A 383 -1.35 -21.23 -11.44
CA PRO A 383 -0.08 -21.71 -12.00
C PRO A 383 -0.26 -22.81 -13.07
N ALA A 384 -1.38 -23.54 -13.04
CA ALA A 384 -1.64 -24.66 -13.94
C ALA A 384 -2.40 -24.26 -15.22
N ASP A 385 -3.26 -23.25 -15.15
CA ASP A 385 -4.24 -22.92 -16.19
C ASP A 385 -4.18 -21.47 -16.67
N GLY A 386 -3.43 -20.60 -15.98
CA GLY A 386 -3.34 -19.18 -16.31
C GLY A 386 -4.63 -18.40 -16.06
N ALA A 387 -5.60 -18.96 -15.32
CA ALA A 387 -6.82 -18.26 -14.96
C ALA A 387 -6.49 -17.06 -14.07
N LEU A 388 -7.14 -15.92 -14.30
CA LEU A 388 -6.97 -14.73 -13.47
C LEU A 388 -7.84 -14.84 -12.22
N TYR A 389 -7.21 -14.72 -11.06
CA TYR A 389 -7.88 -14.65 -9.77
C TYR A 389 -7.85 -13.22 -9.25
N VAL A 390 -8.98 -12.76 -8.72
CA VAL A 390 -9.16 -11.38 -8.24
C VAL A 390 -9.77 -11.41 -6.85
N ILE A 391 -9.08 -10.83 -5.87
CA ILE A 391 -9.69 -10.56 -4.57
C ILE A 391 -10.45 -9.25 -4.66
N ASP A 392 -11.75 -9.33 -4.35
CA ASP A 392 -12.59 -8.18 -4.04
C ASP A 392 -12.67 -8.03 -2.51
N PHE A 393 -12.23 -6.87 -2.01
CA PHE A 393 -12.26 -6.52 -0.58
C PHE A 393 -13.71 -6.47 -0.04
N GLY A 394 -14.68 -6.26 -0.93
CA GLY A 394 -16.10 -6.23 -0.61
C GLY A 394 -16.60 -4.81 -0.34
N ARG A 395 -17.72 -4.72 0.38
CA ARG A 395 -18.41 -3.44 0.63
C ARG A 395 -17.70 -2.65 1.71
N PHE A 396 -17.04 -1.59 1.29
CA PHE A 396 -16.31 -0.65 2.12
C PHE A 396 -16.41 0.72 1.47
N GLU A 397 -16.97 1.71 2.14
CA GLU A 397 -17.10 3.07 1.60
C GLU A 397 -16.72 4.09 2.67
N MET A 398 -16.07 5.16 2.26
CA MET A 398 -15.87 6.32 3.12
C MET A 398 -17.12 7.20 3.10
N SER A 399 -17.40 7.83 4.22
CA SER A 399 -18.46 8.83 4.37
C SER A 399 -18.04 9.89 5.38
N ASP A 400 -18.77 11.00 5.44
CA ASP A 400 -18.51 12.06 6.41
C ASP A 400 -18.57 11.56 7.88
N ASP A 401 -19.32 10.48 8.13
CA ASP A 401 -19.46 9.85 9.45
C ASP A 401 -18.43 8.72 9.70
N GLY A 402 -17.48 8.54 8.78
CA GLY A 402 -16.47 7.48 8.80
C GLY A 402 -16.79 6.31 7.87
N VAL A 403 -16.16 5.16 8.14
CA VAL A 403 -16.24 3.95 7.30
C VAL A 403 -17.62 3.30 7.37
N ARG A 404 -18.26 3.11 6.21
CA ARG A 404 -19.47 2.31 6.01
C ARG A 404 -19.10 1.02 5.31
N ALA A 405 -19.03 -0.07 6.07
CA ALA A 405 -18.61 -1.37 5.56
C ALA A 405 -19.58 -2.49 5.96
N LYS A 406 -19.48 -3.63 5.28
CA LYS A 406 -20.27 -4.84 5.60
C LYS A 406 -19.36 -6.07 5.59
N ALA A 407 -19.25 -6.72 6.75
CA ALA A 407 -18.53 -7.98 6.91
C ALA A 407 -19.09 -9.09 6.00
N ALA A 408 -18.26 -10.10 5.73
CA ALA A 408 -18.56 -11.26 4.89
C ALA A 408 -19.06 -10.90 3.48
N THR A 409 -18.60 -9.78 2.91
CA THR A 409 -18.93 -9.38 1.53
C THR A 409 -17.76 -9.50 0.56
N GLY A 410 -16.55 -9.71 1.05
CA GLY A 410 -15.39 -9.97 0.22
C GLY A 410 -15.46 -11.35 -0.43
N CYS A 411 -14.81 -11.49 -1.57
CA CYS A 411 -14.78 -12.74 -2.32
C CYS A 411 -13.51 -12.89 -3.18
N LEU A 412 -13.24 -14.12 -3.57
CA LEU A 412 -12.25 -14.48 -4.57
C LEU A 412 -12.98 -14.88 -5.86
N TRP A 413 -12.70 -14.16 -6.94
CA TRP A 413 -13.16 -14.48 -8.29
C TRP A 413 -12.10 -15.31 -9.02
N ARG A 414 -12.54 -16.20 -9.89
CA ARG A 414 -11.76 -16.86 -10.94
C ARG A 414 -12.30 -16.47 -12.30
N TRP A 415 -11.41 -16.15 -13.24
CA TRP A 415 -11.76 -15.75 -14.59
C TRP A 415 -10.85 -16.40 -15.64
N ASP A 416 -11.35 -17.44 -16.32
CA ASP A 416 -10.55 -18.26 -17.23
C ASP A 416 -10.28 -17.60 -18.59
N ASN A 417 -11.25 -16.83 -19.10
CA ASN A 417 -11.18 -16.20 -20.43
C ASN A 417 -10.96 -14.68 -20.34
N TRP A 418 -10.06 -14.25 -19.46
CA TRP A 418 -9.71 -12.85 -19.33
C TRP A 418 -8.98 -12.35 -20.59
N GLU A 419 -9.41 -11.22 -21.16
CA GLU A 419 -8.84 -10.68 -22.42
C GLU A 419 -7.80 -9.57 -22.14
N GLY A 420 -6.75 -9.90 -21.39
CA GLY A 420 -5.60 -9.02 -21.21
C GLY A 420 -4.47 -9.23 -22.21
N ASP A 421 -4.49 -10.34 -22.95
CA ASP A 421 -3.42 -10.74 -23.89
C ASP A 421 -3.73 -10.43 -25.37
N LYS A 422 -4.86 -9.78 -25.66
CA LYS A 422 -5.22 -9.30 -27.01
C LYS A 422 -4.93 -7.83 -27.19
#